data_AF-A0A1H8U947-F1
#
_entry.id   AF-A0A1H8U947-F1
#
_cell.length_a   1.000
_cell.length_b   1.000
_cell.length_c   1.000
_cell.angle_alpha   90.00
_cell.angle_beta   90.00
_cell.angle_gamma   90.00
#
_symmetry.space_group_name_H-M   'P 1'
#
loop_
_entity.id
_entity.type
_entity.pdbx_description
1 polymer ?
#
loop_
_entity_poly.entity_id
_entity_poly.type
_entity_poly.pdbx_seq_one_letter_code
_entity_poly.pdbx_strand_id
1 'polypeptide(L)'
;MRFRLEATLKLDQPLFSMNTTVTASIAYRLTEVSTGAVVYDQTLVTQGTVSYFDMNDGPDRMKYANWRAVSADLRQLVQALYALPDR
;
A
#
# COMPACT_ATOMS: atom_id res chain seq x y z
N MET A 1 -25.63 4.25 -2.43
CA MET A 1 -24.85 5.50 -2.54
C MET A 1 -23.66 5.28 -3.47
N ARG A 2 -23.21 6.29 -4.22
CA ARG A 2 -22.02 6.19 -5.08
C ARG A 2 -20.86 6.94 -4.43
N PHE A 3 -19.70 6.30 -4.36
CA PHE A 3 -18.46 6.88 -3.86
C PHE A 3 -17.41 6.90 -4.96
N ARG A 4 -16.54 7.91 -4.92
CA ARG A 4 -15.32 7.97 -5.71
C ARG A 4 -14.15 7.65 -4.79
N LEU A 5 -13.36 6.66 -5.16
CA LEU A 5 -12.08 6.33 -4.52
C LEU A 5 -10.95 6.96 -5.32
N GLU A 6 -10.14 7.76 -4.65
CA GLU A 6 -8.87 8.28 -5.17
C GLU A 6 -7.76 7.70 -4.31
N ALA A 7 -6.72 7.13 -4.92
CA ALA A 7 -5.62 6.53 -4.19
C ALA A 7 -4.29 6.84 -4.86
N THR A 8 -3.26 7.14 -4.08
CA THR A 8 -1.89 7.37 -4.54
C THR A 8 -0.95 6.44 -3.80
N LEU A 9 -0.16 5.68 -4.56
CA LEU A 9 0.87 4.79 -4.03
C LEU A 9 2.24 5.48 -4.06
N LYS A 10 2.96 5.38 -2.95
CA LYS A 10 4.38 5.73 -2.84
C LYS A 10 5.18 4.51 -2.38
N LEU A 11 6.38 4.36 -2.92
CA LEU A 11 7.35 3.36 -2.47
C LEU A 11 8.59 4.06 -1.93
N ASP A 12 9.03 3.62 -0.76
CA ASP A 12 10.34 3.93 -0.21
C ASP A 12 11.22 2.68 -0.32
N GLN A 13 12.25 2.78 -1.16
CA GLN A 13 13.16 1.69 -1.50
C GLN A 13 14.55 1.97 -0.92
N PRO A 14 15.16 1.01 -0.22
CA PRO A 14 16.51 1.17 0.29
C PRO A 14 17.51 1.14 -0.87
N LEU A 15 18.57 1.95 -0.78
CA LEU A 15 19.59 2.00 -1.83
C LEU A 15 20.48 0.75 -1.87
N PHE A 16 20.93 0.25 -0.70
CA PHE A 16 21.73 -0.96 -0.57
C PHE A 16 21.53 -1.61 0.80
N SER A 17 21.26 -2.91 0.83
CA SER A 17 21.14 -3.68 2.08
C SER A 17 21.24 -5.19 1.82
N MET A 18 21.70 -5.95 2.84
CA MET A 18 21.62 -7.41 2.81
C MET A 18 20.16 -7.88 2.86
N ASN A 19 19.33 -7.25 3.70
CA ASN A 19 17.89 -7.46 3.70
C ASN A 19 17.21 -6.28 3.03
N THR A 20 16.52 -6.51 1.93
CA THR A 20 15.81 -5.47 1.19
C THR A 20 14.41 -5.33 1.75
N THR A 21 14.16 -4.25 2.49
CA THR A 21 12.85 -3.88 3.03
C THR A 21 12.31 -2.67 2.28
N VAL A 22 11.23 -2.85 1.55
CA VAL A 22 10.50 -1.76 0.89
C VAL A 22 9.32 -1.36 1.78
N THR A 23 9.10 -0.06 1.92
CA THR A 23 7.88 0.46 2.54
C THR A 23 6.95 0.96 1.44
N ALA A 24 5.71 0.46 1.43
CA ALA A 24 4.64 0.97 0.59
C ALA A 24 3.74 1.87 1.43
N SER A 25 3.25 2.95 0.83
CA SER A 25 2.25 3.81 1.44
C SER A 25 1.16 4.17 0.44
N ILE A 26 -0.09 3.79 0.74
CA ILE A 26 -1.27 4.20 -0.01
C ILE A 26 -2.00 5.30 0.78
N ALA A 27 -1.98 6.52 0.25
CA ALA A 27 -2.90 7.57 0.67
C ALA A 27 -4.19 7.42 -0.14
N TYR A 28 -5.33 7.26 0.53
CA TYR A 28 -6.62 7.12 -0.14
C TYR A 28 -7.68 8.06 0.43
N ARG A 29 -8.56 8.49 -0.46
CA ARG A 29 -9.70 9.37 -0.19
C ARG A 29 -10.97 8.77 -0.76
N LEU A 30 -12.03 8.79 0.03
CA LEU A 30 -13.39 8.47 -0.41
C LEU A 30 -14.25 9.72 -0.39
N THR A 31 -14.83 10.03 -1.53
CA THR A 31 -15.73 11.18 -1.70
C THR A 31 -17.12 10.69 -2.08
N GLU A 32 -18.14 11.09 -1.33
CA GLU A 32 -19.53 10.85 -1.69
C GLU A 32 -19.88 11.67 -2.94
N VAL A 33 -20.36 11.02 -3.99
CA VAL A 33 -20.57 11.67 -5.29
C VAL A 33 -21.75 12.65 -5.27
N SER A 34 -22.79 12.35 -4.48
CA SER A 34 -24.00 13.18 -4.36
C SER A 34 -23.73 14.53 -3.71
N THR A 35 -22.87 14.56 -2.69
CA THR A 35 -22.64 15.73 -1.83
C THR A 35 -21.28 16.36 -2.07
N GLY A 36 -20.34 15.64 -2.67
CA GLY A 36 -18.93 16.03 -2.75
C GLY A 36 -18.19 15.91 -1.42
N ALA A 37 -18.82 15.38 -0.38
CA ALA A 37 -18.20 15.28 0.94
C ALA A 37 -17.11 14.20 0.96
N VAL A 38 -15.93 14.56 1.48
CA VAL A 38 -14.88 13.59 1.79
C VAL A 38 -15.28 12.87 3.06
N VAL A 39 -15.57 11.56 2.93
CA VAL A 39 -16.03 10.72 4.03
C VAL A 39 -14.89 9.96 4.70
N TYR A 40 -13.80 9.72 3.97
CA TYR A 40 -12.56 9.14 4.49
C TYR A 40 -11.35 9.77 3.78
N ASP A 41 -10.30 10.01 4.54
CA ASP A 41 -8.98 10.44 4.08
C ASP A 41 -7.94 9.81 5.01
N GLN A 42 -7.22 8.79 4.54
CA GLN A 42 -6.36 7.94 5.36
C GLN A 42 -5.10 7.55 4.59
N THR A 43 -4.02 7.24 5.33
CA THR A 43 -2.79 6.68 4.77
C THR A 43 -2.53 5.31 5.40
N LEU A 44 -2.36 4.31 4.55
CA LEU A 44 -1.94 2.96 4.93
C LEU A 44 -0.45 2.82 4.65
N VAL A 45 0.24 2.07 5.52
CA VAL A 45 1.68 1.85 5.42
C VAL A 45 1.98 0.39 5.69
N THR A 46 2.65 -0.25 4.75
CA THR A 46 3.06 -1.66 4.89
C THR A 46 4.50 -1.85 4.46
N GLN A 47 5.09 -2.97 4.86
CA GLN A 47 6.45 -3.31 4.54
C GLN A 47 6.54 -4.68 3.89
N GLY A 48 7.45 -4.80 2.92
CA GLY A 48 7.84 -6.04 2.28
C GLY A 48 9.34 -6.25 2.42
N THR A 49 9.75 -7.33 3.09
CA THR A 49 11.17 -7.65 3.29
C THR A 49 11.54 -8.92 2.55
N VAL A 50 12.70 -8.94 1.90
CA VAL A 50 13.34 -10.14 1.33
C VAL A 50 14.79 -10.19 1.80
N SER A 51 15.23 -11.34 2.33
CA SER A 51 16.60 -11.49 2.81
C SER A 51 17.56 -11.91 1.70
N TYR A 52 18.86 -11.61 1.89
CA TYR A 52 19.92 -12.10 1.00
C TYR A 52 19.94 -13.63 0.89
N PHE A 53 19.61 -14.34 1.98
CA PHE A 53 19.63 -15.80 2.02
C PHE A 53 18.46 -16.42 1.26
N ASP A 54 17.33 -15.73 1.17
CA ASP A 54 16.22 -16.14 0.30
C ASP A 54 16.54 -15.88 -1.18
N MET A 55 17.34 -14.83 -1.45
CA MET A 55 17.62 -14.34 -2.79
C MET A 55 18.87 -13.48 -2.82
N ASN A 56 19.93 -13.95 -3.47
CA ASN A 56 21.23 -13.28 -3.46
C ASN A 56 21.33 -12.13 -4.47
N ASP A 57 20.53 -12.14 -5.53
CA ASP A 57 20.45 -11.05 -6.51
C ASP A 57 19.71 -9.83 -5.94
N GLY A 58 20.39 -8.68 -5.92
CA GLY A 58 19.89 -7.43 -5.34
C GLY A 58 18.66 -6.86 -6.07
N PRO A 59 18.72 -6.70 -7.40
CA PRO A 59 17.56 -6.29 -8.21
C PRO A 59 16.33 -7.17 -8.01
N ASP A 60 16.49 -8.50 -8.01
CA ASP A 60 15.37 -9.42 -7.78
C ASP A 60 14.82 -9.28 -6.35
N ARG A 61 15.68 -9.18 -5.32
CA ARG A 61 15.22 -8.87 -3.96
C ARG A 61 14.35 -7.62 -3.91
N MET A 62 14.79 -6.54 -4.58
CA MET A 62 14.02 -5.29 -4.65
C MET A 62 12.66 -5.51 -5.31
N LYS A 63 12.61 -6.23 -6.44
CA LYS A 63 11.36 -6.57 -7.13
C LYS A 63 10.39 -7.34 -6.23
N TYR A 64 10.86 -8.35 -5.51
CA TYR A 64 10.01 -9.13 -4.61
C TYR A 64 9.62 -8.38 -3.34
N ALA A 65 10.51 -7.55 -2.78
CA ALA A 65 10.20 -6.68 -1.65
C ALA A 65 9.11 -5.66 -2.02
N ASN A 66 9.21 -5.04 -3.21
CA ASN A 66 8.16 -4.19 -3.78
C ASN A 66 6.83 -4.94 -3.87
N TRP A 67 6.84 -6.14 -4.47
CA TRP A 67 5.63 -6.94 -4.62
C TRP A 67 4.99 -7.28 -3.26
N ARG A 68 5.80 -7.68 -2.27
CA ARG A 68 5.32 -7.98 -0.91
C ARG A 68 4.69 -6.75 -0.26
N ALA A 69 5.36 -5.59 -0.32
CA ALA A 69 4.87 -4.35 0.26
C ALA A 69 3.55 -3.91 -0.40
N VAL A 70 3.54 -3.76 -1.73
CA VAL A 70 2.34 -3.31 -2.47
C VAL A 70 1.17 -4.28 -2.29
N SER A 71 1.41 -5.60 -2.32
CA SER A 71 0.34 -6.59 -2.13
C SER A 71 -0.26 -6.53 -0.72
N ALA A 72 0.56 -6.28 0.29
CA ALA A 72 0.09 -6.09 1.65
C ALA A 72 -0.72 -4.80 1.79
N ASP A 73 -0.25 -3.69 1.22
CA ASP A 73 -0.90 -2.38 1.27
C ASP A 73 -2.28 -2.41 0.58
N LEU A 74 -2.35 -2.98 -0.63
CA LEU A 74 -3.61 -3.15 -1.35
C LEU A 74 -4.59 -4.05 -0.59
N ARG A 75 -4.10 -5.11 0.07
CA ARG A 75 -4.95 -5.96 0.90
C ARG A 75 -5.52 -5.19 2.08
N GLN A 76 -4.71 -4.36 2.75
CA GLN A 76 -5.18 -3.50 3.83
C GLN A 76 -6.18 -2.46 3.33
N LEU A 77 -5.97 -1.86 2.15
CA LEU A 77 -6.93 -0.94 1.55
C LEU A 77 -8.27 -1.62 1.34
N VAL A 78 -8.29 -2.79 0.69
CA VAL A 78 -9.54 -3.53 0.45
C VAL A 78 -10.23 -3.88 1.77
N GLN A 79 -9.48 -4.34 2.78
CA GLN A 79 -10.03 -4.61 4.11
C GLN A 79 -10.62 -3.37 4.77
N ALA A 80 -9.93 -2.23 4.70
CA ALA A 80 -10.42 -0.96 5.24
C ALA A 80 -11.72 -0.51 4.54
N LEU A 81 -11.82 -0.71 3.22
CA LEU A 81 -13.02 -0.41 2.46
C LEU A 81 -14.21 -1.33 2.80
N TYR A 82 -13.96 -2.60 3.11
CA TYR A 82 -15.01 -3.53 3.58
C TYR A 82 -15.42 -3.30 5.03
N ALA A 83 -14.52 -2.78 5.87
CA ALA A 83 -14.79 -2.50 7.27
C ALA A 83 -15.49 -1.15 7.50
N LEU A 84 -15.83 -0.42 6.43
CA LEU A 84 -16.55 0.83 6.54
C LEU A 84 -17.94 0.56 7.14
N PRO A 85 -18.37 1.34 8.15
CA PRO A 85 -19.71 1.20 8.71
C PRO A 85 -20.77 1.43 7.64
N ASP A 86 -21.81 0.59 7.64
CA ASP A 86 -23.03 0.84 6.89
C ASP A 86 -23.60 2.20 7.33
N ARG A 87 -23.75 3.10 6.36
CA ARG A 87 -24.32 4.44 6.56
C ARG A 87 -25.71 4.52 5.93
#